data_AF-A0A973IK57-F1
#
_entry.id   AF-A0A973IK57-F1
#
_cell.length_a   1.000
_cell.length_b   1.000
_cell.length_c   1.000
_cell.angle_alpha   90.00
_cell.angle_beta   90.00
_cell.angle_gamma   90.00
#
_symmetry.space_group_name_H-M   'P 1'
#
loop_
_entity.id
_entity.type
_entity.pdbx_description
1 polymer ?
#
loop_
_entity_poly.entity_id
_entity_poly.type
_entity_poly.pdbx_seq_one_letter_code
_entity_poly.pdbx_strand_id
1 'polypeptide(L)'
;MSTNINPVRIKICGLTRAEDIRVAIACGADALGFVMWANSGRAIDTDRLATLSATVSPFVTRVGLFVDPGVADVEACLPHLDLLQFHGAEPADFCARFGKPWIKAIR
;
A
#
# COMPACT_ATOMS: atom_id res chain seq x y z
N MET A 1 -21.77 -23.33 -15.62
CA MET A 1 -20.35 -23.34 -16.03
C MET A 1 -19.64 -22.29 -15.19
N SER A 2 -18.97 -22.70 -14.10
CA SER A 2 -18.21 -21.78 -13.26
C SER A 2 -16.79 -21.76 -13.82
N THR A 3 -16.48 -20.79 -14.67
CA THR A 3 -15.09 -20.52 -15.04
C THR A 3 -14.43 -19.96 -13.80
N ASN A 4 -13.65 -20.79 -13.12
CA ASN A 4 -12.86 -20.46 -11.95
C ASN A 4 -11.68 -19.56 -12.38
N ILE A 5 -11.98 -18.41 -12.97
CA ILE A 5 -11.00 -17.37 -13.27
C ILE A 5 -10.89 -16.60 -11.97
N ASN A 6 -9.79 -16.78 -11.24
CA ASN A 6 -9.42 -15.79 -10.25
C ASN A 6 -9.05 -14.53 -11.06
N PRO A 7 -9.88 -13.48 -11.06
CA PRO A 7 -9.65 -12.33 -11.93
C PRO A 7 -8.29 -11.71 -11.61
N VAL A 8 -7.60 -11.23 -12.64
CA VAL A 8 -6.35 -10.47 -12.46
C VAL A 8 -6.64 -9.30 -11.52
N ARG A 9 -5.95 -9.28 -10.37
CA ARG A 9 -6.11 -8.22 -9.37
C ARG A 9 -5.30 -7.00 -9.77
N ILE A 10 -5.89 -5.82 -9.67
CA ILE A 10 -5.31 -4.55 -10.11
C ILE A 10 -4.99 -3.67 -8.90
N LYS A 11 -3.72 -3.24 -8.80
CA LYS A 11 -3.26 -2.26 -7.81
C LYS A 11 -2.89 -0.94 -8.49
N ILE A 12 -3.47 0.16 -8.01
CA ILE A 12 -3.08 1.53 -8.43
C ILE A 12 -2.17 2.14 -7.37
N CYS A 13 -0.96 2.56 -7.73
CA CYS A 13 0.08 2.92 -6.76
C CYS A 13 0.51 4.40 -6.83
N GLY A 14 0.90 4.97 -5.68
CA GLY A 14 1.38 6.35 -5.56
C GLY A 14 0.26 7.37 -5.55
N LEU A 15 -0.87 7.05 -4.91
CA LEU A 15 -2.01 7.95 -4.79
C LEU A 15 -1.78 8.96 -3.68
N THR A 16 -1.98 10.25 -4.00
CA THR A 16 -1.74 11.38 -3.08
C THR A 16 -2.98 12.23 -2.84
N ARG A 17 -4.05 12.02 -3.62
CA ARG A 17 -5.30 12.80 -3.60
C ARG A 17 -6.52 11.92 -3.39
N ALA A 18 -7.49 12.41 -2.62
CA ALA A 18 -8.74 11.70 -2.36
C ALA A 18 -9.59 11.51 -3.63
N GLU A 19 -9.48 12.42 -4.60
CA GLU A 19 -10.20 12.30 -5.88
C GLU A 19 -9.71 11.11 -6.71
N ASP A 20 -8.40 10.89 -6.78
CA ASP A 20 -7.83 9.74 -7.50
C ASP A 20 -8.20 8.42 -6.82
N ILE A 21 -8.25 8.40 -5.48
CA ILE A 21 -8.72 7.25 -4.71
C ILE A 21 -10.16 6.90 -5.08
N ARG A 22 -11.07 7.88 -5.09
CA ARG A 22 -12.47 7.65 -5.46
C ARG A 22 -12.61 7.13 -6.87
N VAL A 23 -11.86 7.71 -7.83
CA VAL A 23 -11.87 7.24 -9.22
C VAL A 23 -11.34 5.82 -9.33
N ALA A 24 -10.21 5.50 -8.69
CA ALA A 24 -9.63 4.15 -8.70
C ALA A 24 -10.60 3.10 -8.14
N ILE A 25 -11.30 3.42 -7.03
CA ILE A 25 -12.32 2.55 -6.44
C ILE A 25 -13.50 2.37 -7.42
N ALA A 26 -13.99 3.45 -8.02
CA ALA A 26 -15.10 3.40 -8.98
C ALA A 26 -14.75 2.59 -10.24
N CYS A 27 -13.48 2.60 -10.65
CA CYS A 27 -12.96 1.79 -11.75
C CYS A 27 -12.68 0.32 -11.38
N GLY A 28 -12.90 -0.09 -10.12
CA GLY A 28 -12.76 -1.47 -9.69
C GLY A 28 -11.34 -1.88 -9.28
N ALA A 29 -10.49 -0.95 -8.83
CA ALA A 29 -9.19 -1.30 -8.28
C ALA A 29 -9.32 -2.20 -7.03
N ASP A 30 -8.56 -3.29 -6.98
CA ASP A 30 -8.55 -4.22 -5.85
C ASP A 30 -7.67 -3.73 -4.69
N ALA A 31 -6.67 -2.89 -5.01
CA ALA A 31 -5.73 -2.36 -4.03
C ALA A 31 -5.24 -0.96 -4.41
N LEU A 32 -4.95 -0.15 -3.39
CA LEU A 32 -4.43 1.20 -3.52
C LEU A 32 -3.08 1.32 -2.79
N GLY A 33 -2.09 1.92 -3.45
CA GLY A 33 -0.74 2.07 -2.93
C GLY A 33 -0.42 3.49 -2.51
N PHE A 34 0.10 3.65 -1.29
CA PHE A 34 0.59 4.88 -0.71
C PHE A 34 2.11 4.81 -0.56
N VAL A 35 2.84 5.81 -1.04
CA VAL A 35 4.31 5.80 -1.00
C VAL A 35 4.79 6.53 0.24
N MET A 36 5.49 5.81 1.12
CA MET A 36 6.01 6.34 2.39
C MET A 36 7.52 6.66 2.31
N TRP A 37 8.07 6.74 1.09
CA TRP A 37 9.49 7.02 0.85
C TRP A 37 9.68 8.44 0.36
N ALA A 38 10.31 9.28 1.20
CA ALA A 38 10.44 10.73 1.01
C ALA A 38 11.10 11.16 -0.32
N ASN A 39 11.96 10.32 -0.91
CA ASN A 39 12.61 10.65 -2.18
C ASN A 39 11.71 10.44 -3.41
N SER A 40 10.45 10.03 -3.22
CA SER A 40 9.46 9.95 -4.30
C SER A 40 8.67 11.25 -4.43
N GLY A 41 8.47 11.75 -5.65
CA GLY A 41 7.52 12.84 -5.90
C GLY A 41 6.05 12.49 -5.59
N ARG A 42 5.76 11.22 -5.26
CA ARG A 42 4.44 10.74 -4.82
C ARG A 42 4.41 10.38 -3.33
N ALA A 43 5.45 10.77 -2.57
CA ALA A 43 5.53 10.50 -1.15
C ALA A 43 4.41 11.23 -0.38
N ILE A 44 3.90 10.58 0.66
CA ILE A 44 3.02 11.19 1.65
C ILE A 44 3.55 10.87 3.05
N ASP A 45 3.19 11.70 4.04
CA ASP A 45 3.46 11.44 5.45
C ASP A 45 2.36 10.60 6.10
N THR A 46 2.57 10.20 7.36
CA THR A 46 1.65 9.35 8.12
C THR A 46 0.30 10.01 8.37
N ASP A 47 0.26 11.33 8.58
CA ASP A 47 -0.99 12.07 8.79
C ASP A 47 -1.84 12.10 7.51
N ARG A 48 -1.19 12.29 6.37
CA ARG A 48 -1.83 12.23 5.06
C ARG A 48 -2.27 10.81 4.75
N LEU A 49 -1.48 9.79 5.09
CA LEU A 49 -1.87 8.39 4.98
C LEU A 49 -3.13 8.10 5.81
N ALA A 50 -3.19 8.55 7.07
CA ALA A 50 -4.36 8.40 7.92
C ALA A 50 -5.62 9.03 7.29
N THR A 51 -5.48 10.26 6.78
CA THR A 51 -6.55 10.98 6.10
C THR A 51 -7.06 10.26 4.85
N LEU A 52 -6.15 9.83 3.98
CA LEU A 52 -6.51 9.20 2.70
C LEU A 52 -7.06 7.78 2.90
N SER A 53 -6.43 6.99 3.76
CA SER A 53 -6.82 5.60 4.05
C SER A 53 -8.21 5.50 4.67
N ALA A 54 -8.65 6.50 5.43
CA ALA A 54 -10.00 6.57 5.99
C ALA A 54 -11.11 6.69 4.93
N THR A 55 -10.76 7.13 3.71
CA THR A 55 -11.71 7.23 2.58
C THR A 55 -11.79 5.97 1.73
N VAL A 56 -10.94 4.98 2.01
CA VAL A 56 -10.88 3.74 1.23
C VAL A 56 -11.93 2.77 1.73
N SER A 57 -12.68 2.17 0.79
CA SER A 57 -13.66 1.12 1.09
C SER A 57 -13.00 -0.07 1.79
N PRO A 58 -13.65 -0.72 2.77
CA PRO A 58 -13.10 -1.91 3.45
C PRO A 58 -12.86 -3.11 2.51
N PHE A 59 -13.41 -3.09 1.29
CA PHE A 59 -13.20 -4.12 0.28
C PHE A 59 -11.99 -3.88 -0.63
N VAL A 60 -11.27 -2.77 -0.45
CA VAL A 60 -10.09 -2.40 -1.25
C VAL A 60 -8.86 -2.38 -0.35
N THR A 61 -7.83 -3.14 -0.73
CA THR A 61 -6.63 -3.31 0.09
C THR A 61 -5.78 -2.04 0.12
N ARG A 62 -5.43 -1.54 1.30
CA ARG A 62 -4.53 -0.40 1.49
C ARG A 62 -3.08 -0.89 1.61
N VAL A 63 -2.23 -0.46 0.70
CA VAL A 63 -0.83 -0.91 0.60
C VAL A 63 0.13 0.23 0.88
N GLY A 64 1.01 0.08 1.87
CA GLY A 64 2.11 1.02 2.11
C GLY A 64 3.36 0.58 1.37
N LEU A 65 3.94 1.45 0.56
CA LEU A 65 5.21 1.21 -0.14
C LEU A 65 6.35 1.89 0.60
N PHE A 66 7.34 1.10 0.96
CA PHE A 66 8.55 1.51 1.65
C PHE A 66 9.79 1.18 0.83
N VAL A 67 10.85 1.95 1.04
CA VAL A 67 12.19 1.70 0.49
C VAL A 67 13.17 1.91 1.63
N ASP A 68 13.75 0.81 2.09
CA ASP A 68 14.73 0.75 3.19
C ASP A 68 14.31 1.58 4.42
N PRO A 69 13.08 1.40 4.95
CA PRO A 69 12.57 2.21 6.04
C PRO A 69 13.21 1.84 7.38
N GLY A 70 13.14 2.75 8.36
CA GLY A 70 13.31 2.38 9.76
C GLY A 70 12.13 1.55 10.28
N VAL A 71 12.33 0.79 11.35
CA VAL A 71 11.26 -0.01 12.00
C VAL A 71 10.11 0.89 12.47
N ALA A 72 10.44 2.00 13.15
CA ALA A 72 9.46 2.95 13.68
C ALA A 72 8.61 3.60 12.57
N ASP A 73 9.20 3.85 11.39
CA ASP A 73 8.50 4.44 10.26
C ASP A 73 7.40 3.51 9.73
N VAL A 74 7.69 2.21 9.68
CA VAL A 74 6.71 1.19 9.27
C VAL A 74 5.64 1.02 10.35
N GLU A 75 6.04 0.93 11.62
CA GLU A 75 5.12 0.76 12.77
C GLU A 75 4.09 1.89 12.86
N ALA A 76 4.51 3.13 12.63
CA ALA A 76 3.62 4.29 12.62
C ALA A 76 2.53 4.19 11.52
N CYS A 77 2.78 3.46 10.44
CA CYS A 77 1.84 3.31 9.33
C CYS A 77 0.87 2.12 9.49
N LEU A 78 1.18 1.14 10.34
CA LEU A 78 0.43 -0.13 10.45
C LEU A 78 -1.08 0.01 10.71
N PRO A 79 -1.56 0.98 11.52
CA PRO A 79 -3.00 1.16 11.76
C PRO A 79 -3.79 1.51 10.49
N HIS A 80 -3.12 2.06 9.47
CA HIS A 80 -3.74 2.59 8.25
C HIS A 80 -3.60 1.65 7.04
N LEU A 81 -2.93 0.51 7.21
CA LEU A 81 -2.52 -0.37 6.12
C LEU A 81 -2.95 -1.82 6.36
N ASP A 82 -3.23 -2.50 5.25
CA ASP A 82 -3.58 -3.92 5.22
C ASP A 82 -2.42 -4.78 4.71
N LEU A 83 -1.60 -4.21 3.82
CA LEU A 83 -0.47 -4.88 3.15
C LEU A 83 0.76 -3.97 3.13
N LEU A 84 1.94 -4.54 3.35
CA LEU A 84 3.21 -3.82 3.25
C LEU A 84 3.92 -4.19 1.94
N GLN A 85 4.45 -3.20 1.23
CA GLN A 85 5.26 -3.40 0.04
C GLN A 85 6.67 -2.86 0.29
N PHE A 86 7.66 -3.75 0.27
CA PHE A 86 9.07 -3.40 0.42
C PHE A 86 9.76 -3.38 -0.95
N HIS A 87 10.37 -2.24 -1.30
CA HIS A 87 10.89 -1.95 -2.64
C HIS A 87 12.37 -1.56 -2.66
N GLY A 88 13.04 -1.59 -1.50
CA GLY A 88 14.49 -1.40 -1.33
C GLY A 88 15.28 -2.71 -1.37
N ALA A 89 16.31 -2.80 -0.53
CA ALA A 89 17.17 -3.96 -0.32
C ALA A 89 16.87 -4.69 1.01
N GLU A 90 15.66 -4.52 1.55
CA GLU A 90 15.27 -5.07 2.84
C GLU A 90 15.37 -6.60 2.85
N PRO A 91 16.02 -7.21 3.86
CA PRO A 91 16.06 -8.67 3.96
C PRO A 91 14.68 -9.23 4.30
N ALA A 92 14.45 -10.51 4.00
CA ALA A 92 13.18 -11.19 4.26
C ALA A 92 12.76 -11.10 5.74
N ASP A 93 13.73 -11.26 6.66
CA ASP A 93 13.49 -11.15 8.10
C ASP A 93 13.02 -9.75 8.50
N PHE A 94 13.49 -8.69 7.85
CA PHE A 94 12.96 -7.35 8.10
C PHE A 94 11.50 -7.27 7.65
N CYS A 95 11.21 -7.72 6.43
CA CYS A 95 9.86 -7.66 5.84
C CYS A 95 8.81 -8.41 6.67
N ALA A 96 9.19 -9.54 7.27
CA ALA A 96 8.27 -10.41 8.01
C ALA A 96 7.92 -9.93 9.43
N ARG A 97 8.59 -8.91 9.97
CA ARG A 97 8.52 -8.55 11.41
C ARG A 97 7.29 -7.78 11.85
N PHE A 98 6.49 -7.25 10.92
CA PHE A 98 5.46 -6.27 11.24
C PHE A 98 4.06 -6.84 11.47
N GLY A 99 3.90 -8.17 11.49
CA GLY A 99 2.61 -8.82 11.75
C GLY A 99 1.51 -8.54 10.71
N LYS A 100 1.89 -8.01 9.54
CA LYS A 100 1.02 -7.78 8.38
C LYS A 100 1.50 -8.65 7.21
N PRO A 101 0.60 -9.02 6.29
CA PRO A 101 1.01 -9.51 4.98
C PRO A 101 1.97 -8.53 4.31
N TRP A 102 2.90 -9.04 3.51
CA TRP A 102 3.85 -8.22 2.77
C TRP A 102 4.13 -8.76 1.37
N ILE A 103 4.55 -7.87 0.48
CA ILE A 103 5.09 -8.18 -0.84
C ILE A 103 6.47 -7.53 -0.98
N LYS A 104 7.40 -8.23 -1.63
CA LYS A 104 8.71 -7.70 -1.98
C LYS A 104 8.77 -7.45 -3.47
N ALA A 105 9.14 -6.25 -3.85
CA ALA A 105 9.53 -5.97 -5.22
C ALA A 105 11.01 -6.31 -5.41
N ILE A 106 11.28 -7.06 -6.47
CA ILE A 106 12.62 -7.47 -6.90
C ILE A 106 12.91 -6.74 -8.22
N ARG A 107 14.16 -6.31 -8.42
CA ARG A 107 14.65 -5.73 -9.67
C ARG A 107 15.52 -6.72 -10.41
#